data_AF-A0A6P4J985-F1
#
_entry.id   AF-A0A6P4J985-F1
#
_cell.length_a   1.000
_cell.length_b   1.000
_cell.length_c   1.000
_cell.angle_alpha   90.00
_cell.angle_beta   90.00
_cell.angle_gamma   90.00
#
_symmetry.space_group_name_H-M   'P 1'
#
loop_
_entity.id
_entity.type
_entity.pdbx_description
1 polymer ?
#
loop_
_entity_poly.entity_id
_entity_poly.type
_entity_poly.pdbx_seq_one_letter_code
_entity_poly.pdbx_strand_id
1 'polypeptide(L)'
;MSLKFNEAISIVAEKLLEAPKLIYQTYSQDAAEISAKMDQELIKINSIFKGTVSNWNETIEFYKAEVPKLNVPFLRLKMPFRVEPERVLVFNSDKDQPLNLKTSVNHPAVENGYLNGEKLTQLFVWDLNRVIDGISKITCSSGKIYKLFLINETVYDASFITIAAMEKDTEVDPSFSYEFMLSFNFTNKSFHYLLFSNFFRQVEEAAGESYFKKDAKKLQDLKILLQTLVNQYTKISPYGLLKVYNAMQIESEIGSQLLEAIPLCIPHLQNPGPLISAYGKLLQLKQSDSVQLSELKEVFGLK
;
A
#
# COMPACT_ATOMS: atom_id res chain seq x y z
N MET A 1 27.44 20.56 11.33
CA MET A 1 26.37 20.59 12.36
C MET A 1 25.96 19.15 12.58
N SER A 2 25.86 18.71 13.84
CA SER A 2 25.43 17.34 14.16
C SER A 2 23.90 17.31 14.21
N LEU A 3 23.30 16.26 13.66
CA LEU A 3 21.85 16.03 13.64
C LEU A 3 21.49 14.90 14.61
N LYS A 4 20.24 14.88 15.07
CA LYS A 4 19.71 13.70 15.76
C LYS A 4 19.55 12.54 14.79
N PHE A 5 19.62 11.31 15.31
CA PHE A 5 19.65 10.11 14.46
C PHE A 5 18.42 10.01 13.54
N ASN A 6 17.21 10.14 14.07
CA ASN A 6 15.99 10.04 13.27
C ASN A 6 15.84 11.18 12.24
N GLU A 7 16.30 12.39 12.58
CA GLU A 7 16.29 13.52 11.65
C GLU A 7 17.24 13.26 10.48
N ALA A 8 18.45 12.78 10.77
CA ALA A 8 19.43 12.44 9.74
C ALA A 8 18.93 11.30 8.84
N ILE A 9 18.28 10.27 9.40
CA ILE A 9 17.69 9.16 8.64
C ILE A 9 16.61 9.66 7.67
N SER A 10 15.70 10.51 8.13
CA SER A 10 14.66 11.09 7.26
C SER A 10 15.25 11.89 6.10
N ILE A 11 16.29 12.69 6.35
CA ILE A 11 16.99 13.45 5.29
C ILE A 11 17.64 12.53 4.26
N VAL A 12 18.24 11.41 4.69
CA VAL A 12 18.82 10.43 3.75
C VAL A 12 17.71 9.76 2.93
N ALA A 13 16.60 9.37 3.55
CA ALA A 13 15.47 8.79 2.83
C ALA A 13 14.93 9.73 1.75
N GLU A 14 14.70 11.01 2.08
CA GLU A 14 14.24 12.01 1.11
C GLU A 14 15.18 12.15 -0.09
N LYS A 15 16.49 12.17 0.15
CA LYS A 15 17.49 12.22 -0.93
C LYS A 15 17.49 10.97 -1.81
N LEU A 16 17.23 9.80 -1.23
CA LEU A 16 17.13 8.55 -1.98
C LEU A 16 15.85 8.46 -2.81
N LEU A 17 14.81 9.24 -2.46
CA LEU A 17 13.53 9.29 -3.17
C LEU A 17 13.50 10.29 -4.34
N GLU A 18 14.49 11.18 -4.48
CA GLU A 18 14.59 12.07 -5.64
C GLU A 18 14.77 11.25 -6.94
N ALA A 19 13.77 11.23 -7.84
CA ALA A 19 13.89 10.53 -9.12
C ALA A 19 13.14 11.22 -10.28
N PRO A 20 13.61 11.03 -11.53
CA PRO A 20 13.12 9.86 -12.26
C PRO A 20 14.22 9.09 -13.02
N LYS A 21 14.27 7.77 -12.77
CA LYS A 21 14.88 6.81 -13.70
C LYS A 21 13.82 6.36 -14.71
N LEU A 22 14.20 6.16 -15.96
CA LEU A 22 13.33 5.80 -17.08
C LEU A 22 12.36 4.64 -16.77
N ILE A 23 12.82 3.64 -16.01
CA ILE A 23 12.04 2.45 -15.64
C ILE A 23 10.79 2.79 -14.82
N TYR A 24 10.90 3.73 -13.89
CA TYR A 24 9.76 4.17 -13.07
C TYR A 24 8.67 4.83 -13.93
N GLN A 25 9.09 5.64 -14.90
CA GLN A 25 8.18 6.31 -15.82
C GLN A 25 7.42 5.29 -16.68
N THR A 26 8.13 4.29 -17.22
CA THR A 26 7.51 3.21 -18.00
C THR A 26 6.46 2.45 -17.19
N TYR A 27 6.78 1.96 -15.99
CA TYR A 27 5.79 1.23 -15.19
C TYR A 27 4.63 2.11 -14.71
N SER A 28 4.89 3.39 -14.43
CA SER A 28 3.81 4.34 -14.08
C SER A 28 2.83 4.54 -15.24
N GLN A 29 3.34 4.63 -16.46
CA GLN A 29 2.51 4.73 -17.65
C GLN A 29 1.72 3.43 -17.90
N ASP A 30 2.37 2.28 -17.84
CA ASP A 30 1.72 0.98 -18.02
C ASP A 30 0.59 0.78 -16.99
N ALA A 31 0.83 1.11 -15.71
CA ALA A 31 -0.18 1.01 -14.67
C ALA A 31 -1.36 2.00 -14.87
N ALA A 32 -1.11 3.18 -15.42
CA ALA A 32 -2.19 4.10 -15.79
C ALA A 32 -3.07 3.52 -16.93
N GLU A 33 -2.44 2.90 -17.93
CA GLU A 33 -3.17 2.24 -19.03
C GLU A 33 -3.99 1.03 -18.55
N ILE A 34 -3.40 0.20 -17.67
CA ILE A 34 -4.09 -0.96 -17.10
C ILE A 34 -5.29 -0.54 -16.27
N SER A 35 -5.15 0.45 -15.38
CA SER A 35 -6.27 0.95 -14.57
C SER A 35 -7.39 1.54 -15.42
N ALA A 36 -7.06 2.33 -16.45
CA ALA A 36 -8.05 2.83 -17.41
C ALA A 36 -8.78 1.68 -18.14
N LYS A 37 -8.05 0.61 -18.49
CA LYS A 37 -8.65 -0.58 -19.11
C LYS A 37 -9.59 -1.32 -18.16
N MET A 38 -9.21 -1.48 -16.89
CA MET A 38 -10.08 -2.07 -15.87
C MET A 38 -11.37 -1.25 -15.68
N ASP A 39 -11.28 0.08 -15.61
CA ASP A 39 -12.46 0.95 -15.52
C ASP A 39 -13.38 0.80 -16.75
N GLN A 40 -12.81 0.72 -17.95
CA GLN A 40 -13.58 0.50 -19.18
C GLN A 40 -14.32 -0.83 -19.17
N GLU A 41 -13.70 -1.92 -18.74
CA GLU A 41 -14.36 -3.23 -18.67
C GLU A 41 -15.41 -3.27 -17.55
N LEU A 42 -15.15 -2.60 -16.42
CA LEU A 42 -16.13 -2.48 -15.33
C LEU A 42 -17.41 -1.78 -15.78
N ILE A 43 -17.31 -0.80 -16.70
CA ILE A 43 -18.45 -0.11 -17.30
C ILE A 43 -19.30 -1.06 -18.18
N LYS A 44 -18.68 -2.05 -18.82
CA LYS A 44 -19.38 -2.98 -19.73
C LYS A 44 -20.16 -4.05 -19.02
N ILE A 45 -19.76 -4.43 -17.81
CA ILE A 45 -20.49 -5.41 -17.01
C ILE A 45 -21.63 -4.75 -16.24
N ASN A 46 -22.65 -5.54 -15.88
CA ASN A 46 -23.77 -5.06 -15.07
C ASN A 46 -23.36 -4.93 -13.59
N SER A 47 -22.40 -4.06 -13.32
CA SER A 47 -21.89 -3.77 -11.98
C SER A 47 -22.50 -2.49 -11.42
N ILE A 48 -22.72 -2.47 -10.10
CA ILE A 48 -23.06 -1.25 -9.37
C ILE A 48 -21.85 -0.30 -9.24
N PHE A 49 -20.64 -0.81 -9.46
CA PHE A 49 -19.37 -0.09 -9.28
C PHE A 49 -18.90 0.60 -10.57
N LYS A 50 -19.68 0.50 -11.66
CA LYS A 50 -19.34 1.14 -12.93
C LYS A 50 -19.20 2.65 -12.79
N GLY A 51 -18.04 3.18 -13.14
CA GLY A 51 -17.73 4.61 -13.03
C GLY A 51 -17.66 5.13 -11.59
N THR A 52 -17.61 4.26 -10.58
CA THR A 52 -17.55 4.68 -9.16
C THR A 52 -16.14 4.63 -8.57
N VAL A 53 -15.23 3.92 -9.22
CA VAL A 53 -13.88 3.63 -8.72
C VAL A 53 -12.97 4.84 -8.93
N SER A 54 -12.17 5.18 -7.93
CA SER A 54 -11.10 6.17 -8.08
C SER A 54 -9.89 5.81 -7.22
N ASN A 55 -8.80 6.57 -7.43
CA ASN A 55 -7.53 6.46 -6.70
C ASN A 55 -6.68 5.23 -7.03
N TRP A 56 -6.91 4.57 -8.18
CA TRP A 56 -6.02 3.51 -8.69
C TRP A 56 -4.53 3.88 -8.61
N ASN A 57 -4.18 5.11 -8.97
CA ASN A 57 -2.78 5.54 -8.97
C ASN A 57 -2.14 5.55 -7.58
N GLU A 58 -2.90 5.76 -6.52
CA GLU A 58 -2.38 5.82 -5.15
C GLU A 58 -2.14 4.44 -4.55
N THR A 59 -2.76 3.40 -5.12
CA THR A 59 -2.68 2.02 -4.61
C THR A 59 -1.55 1.21 -5.26
N ILE A 60 -0.77 1.80 -6.15
CA ILE A 60 0.26 1.08 -6.92
C ILE A 60 1.53 0.88 -6.09
N GLU A 61 2.04 -0.35 -6.09
CA GLU A 61 3.37 -0.71 -5.63
C GLU A 61 4.25 -1.22 -6.78
N PHE A 62 5.45 -0.67 -6.95
CA PHE A 62 6.39 -1.10 -7.99
C PHE A 62 7.50 -1.97 -7.39
N TYR A 63 7.61 -3.22 -7.83
CA TYR A 63 8.66 -4.14 -7.36
C TYR A 63 9.87 -4.21 -8.30
N LYS A 64 9.71 -3.84 -9.57
CA LYS A 64 10.83 -3.77 -10.52
C LYS A 64 11.34 -2.35 -10.74
N ALA A 65 10.79 -1.35 -10.04
CA ALA A 65 11.35 -0.01 -10.01
C ALA A 65 12.32 0.13 -8.82
N GLU A 66 13.37 0.92 -9.01
CA GLU A 66 14.39 1.12 -7.97
C GLU A 66 13.95 2.09 -6.86
N VAL A 67 12.83 2.80 -7.06
CA VAL A 67 12.31 3.78 -6.11
C VAL A 67 10.87 3.38 -5.76
N PRO A 68 10.56 3.16 -4.47
CA PRO A 68 9.21 2.83 -4.04
C PRO A 68 8.32 4.06 -4.22
N LYS A 69 7.11 3.84 -4.73
CA LYS A 69 6.07 4.86 -4.78
C LYS A 69 5.46 5.05 -3.39
N LEU A 70 5.04 6.27 -3.06
CA LEU A 70 4.16 6.49 -1.92
C LEU A 70 2.83 5.78 -2.20
N ASN A 71 2.55 4.71 -1.47
CA ASN A 71 1.32 3.94 -1.59
C ASN A 71 0.36 4.38 -0.47
N VAL A 72 -0.84 4.81 -0.85
CA VAL A 72 -1.95 5.00 0.08
C VAL A 72 -2.97 3.90 -0.22
N PRO A 73 -3.21 2.95 0.71
CA PRO A 73 -3.83 1.67 0.39
C PRO A 73 -5.37 1.75 0.37
N PHE A 74 -5.95 2.79 -0.24
CA PHE A 74 -7.41 2.96 -0.31
C PHE A 74 -7.90 3.16 -1.74
N LEU A 75 -8.62 2.17 -2.25
CA LEU A 75 -9.41 2.32 -3.45
C LEU A 75 -10.78 2.87 -3.07
N ARG A 76 -11.18 3.98 -3.68
CA ARG A 76 -12.41 4.68 -3.33
C ARG A 76 -13.56 4.21 -4.20
N LEU A 77 -14.68 3.87 -3.57
CA LEU A 77 -15.91 3.47 -4.23
C LEU A 77 -17.03 4.46 -3.91
N LYS A 78 -17.48 5.21 -4.91
CA LYS A 78 -18.64 6.10 -4.80
C LYS A 78 -19.95 5.31 -4.93
N MET A 79 -20.52 4.92 -3.80
CA MET A 79 -21.77 4.18 -3.73
C MET A 79 -22.96 5.06 -4.15
N PRO A 80 -23.83 4.60 -5.07
CA PRO A 80 -24.90 5.41 -5.66
C PRO A 80 -26.15 5.53 -4.77
N PHE A 81 -26.06 5.18 -3.50
CA PHE A 81 -27.17 5.20 -2.55
C PHE A 81 -26.79 5.89 -1.25
N ARG A 82 -27.79 6.07 -0.38
CA ARG A 82 -27.67 6.77 0.90
C ARG A 82 -27.58 5.78 2.05
N VAL A 83 -26.87 6.18 3.11
CA VAL A 83 -26.82 5.43 4.37
C VAL A 83 -27.00 6.36 5.55
N GLU A 84 -27.51 5.84 6.67
CA GLU A 84 -27.51 6.53 7.95
C GLU A 84 -26.71 5.73 8.98
N PRO A 85 -25.64 6.32 9.58
CA PRO A 85 -24.82 5.61 10.53
C PRO A 85 -25.55 5.47 11.88
N GLU A 86 -25.55 4.25 12.42
CA GLU A 86 -26.02 3.94 13.76
C GLU A 86 -24.85 3.38 14.58
N ARG A 87 -24.60 3.99 15.75
CA ARG A 87 -23.49 3.59 16.64
C ARG A 87 -23.76 2.23 17.26
N VAL A 88 -22.73 1.39 17.33
CA VAL A 88 -22.78 0.13 18.06
C VAL A 88 -22.38 0.40 19.52
N LEU A 89 -23.38 0.44 20.40
CA LEU A 89 -23.24 0.87 21.81
C LEU A 89 -22.51 -0.12 22.73
N VAL A 90 -22.03 -1.25 22.20
CA VAL A 90 -21.37 -2.31 23.00
C VAL A 90 -19.89 -2.01 23.25
N PHE A 91 -19.30 -1.04 22.54
CA PHE A 91 -17.88 -0.69 22.64
C PHE A 91 -17.69 0.61 23.45
N ASN A 92 -16.98 0.52 24.58
CA ASN A 92 -16.77 1.63 25.55
C ASN A 92 -15.68 2.65 25.13
N SER A 93 -15.35 2.76 23.84
CA SER A 93 -14.29 3.66 23.35
C SER A 93 -14.90 4.78 22.50
N ASP A 94 -14.62 6.04 22.86
CA ASP A 94 -15.08 7.22 22.11
C ASP A 94 -14.28 7.49 20.83
N LYS A 95 -13.07 6.94 20.70
CA LYS A 95 -12.17 7.25 19.57
C LYS A 95 -12.34 6.31 18.37
N ASP A 96 -12.94 5.14 18.57
CA ASP A 96 -13.09 4.10 17.54
C ASP A 96 -14.48 3.46 17.68
N GLN A 97 -15.53 4.23 17.41
CA GLN A 97 -16.90 3.71 17.52
C GLN A 97 -17.29 2.99 16.22
N PRO A 98 -17.46 1.66 16.24
CA PRO A 98 -17.98 0.94 15.09
C PRO A 98 -19.41 1.38 14.78
N LEU A 99 -19.71 1.42 13.50
CA LEU A 99 -20.98 1.86 12.94
C LEU A 99 -21.63 0.73 12.16
N ASN A 100 -22.94 0.59 12.33
CA ASN A 100 -23.81 -0.04 11.35
C ASN A 100 -24.30 1.03 10.39
N LEU A 101 -24.41 0.72 9.10
CA LEU A 101 -24.90 1.65 8.10
C LEU A 101 -26.29 1.25 7.65
N LYS A 102 -27.31 1.95 8.14
CA LYS A 102 -28.71 1.72 7.79
C LYS A 102 -29.02 2.25 6.40
N THR A 103 -29.80 1.54 5.62
CA THR A 103 -30.25 1.99 4.30
C THR A 103 -31.58 1.35 3.93
N SER A 104 -32.35 2.04 3.09
CA SER A 104 -33.61 1.54 2.51
C SER A 104 -33.45 1.02 1.09
N VAL A 105 -32.23 1.02 0.53
CA VAL A 105 -32.00 0.53 -0.82
C VAL A 105 -32.22 -0.98 -0.87
N ASN A 106 -32.92 -1.45 -1.90
CA ASN A 106 -33.02 -2.87 -2.20
C ASN A 106 -31.74 -3.31 -2.91
N HIS A 107 -30.80 -3.89 -2.17
CA HIS A 107 -29.48 -4.26 -2.68
C HIS A 107 -29.01 -5.60 -2.08
N PRO A 108 -28.31 -6.47 -2.84
CA PRO A 108 -27.90 -7.81 -2.34
C PRO A 108 -26.99 -7.79 -1.09
N ALA A 109 -26.26 -6.69 -0.88
CA ALA A 109 -25.45 -6.49 0.31
C ALA A 109 -26.21 -5.85 1.49
N VAL A 110 -27.54 -5.72 1.43
CA VAL A 110 -28.35 -5.15 2.52
C VAL A 110 -29.15 -6.25 3.21
N GLU A 111 -29.00 -6.36 4.52
CA GLU A 111 -29.65 -7.36 5.36
C GLU A 111 -30.37 -6.65 6.51
N ASN A 112 -31.67 -6.93 6.69
CA ASN A 112 -32.50 -6.32 7.74
C ASN A 112 -32.43 -4.77 7.78
N GLY A 113 -32.26 -4.14 6.61
CA GLY A 113 -32.13 -2.68 6.48
C GLY A 113 -30.74 -2.12 6.78
N TYR A 114 -29.73 -2.96 6.96
CA TYR A 114 -28.34 -2.57 7.19
C TYR A 114 -27.42 -3.07 6.09
N LEU A 115 -26.45 -2.26 5.71
CA LEU A 115 -25.42 -2.64 4.76
C LEU A 115 -24.45 -3.63 5.42
N ASN A 116 -24.29 -4.80 4.80
CA ASN A 116 -23.26 -5.78 5.12
C ASN A 116 -22.00 -5.46 4.28
N GLY A 117 -20.96 -4.98 4.94
CA GLY A 117 -19.71 -4.57 4.29
C GLY A 117 -18.95 -5.74 3.66
N GLU A 118 -18.94 -6.91 4.30
CA GLU A 118 -18.26 -8.10 3.76
C GLU A 118 -18.89 -8.52 2.43
N LYS A 119 -20.23 -8.60 2.38
CA LYS A 119 -20.96 -8.89 1.15
C LYS A 119 -20.70 -7.85 0.07
N LEU A 120 -20.63 -6.57 0.43
CA LEU A 120 -20.32 -5.51 -0.52
C LEU A 120 -18.90 -5.66 -1.10
N THR A 121 -17.92 -5.98 -0.26
CA THR A 121 -16.53 -6.27 -0.67
C THR A 121 -16.47 -7.48 -1.59
N GLN A 122 -17.17 -8.57 -1.25
CA GLN A 122 -17.23 -9.78 -2.09
C GLN A 122 -17.84 -9.51 -3.47
N LEU A 123 -18.92 -8.71 -3.54
CA LEU A 123 -19.50 -8.28 -4.82
C LEU A 123 -18.48 -7.54 -5.67
N PHE A 124 -17.70 -6.63 -5.08
CA PHE A 124 -16.65 -5.91 -5.79
C PHE A 124 -15.55 -6.84 -6.30
N VAL A 125 -15.08 -7.77 -5.46
CA VAL A 125 -14.06 -8.77 -5.82
C VAL A 125 -14.55 -9.68 -6.96
N TRP A 126 -15.83 -10.07 -6.97
CA TRP A 126 -16.40 -10.86 -8.08
C TRP A 126 -16.46 -10.08 -9.38
N ASP A 127 -16.86 -8.81 -9.34
CA ASP A 127 -16.87 -7.96 -10.52
C ASP A 127 -15.45 -7.69 -11.05
N LEU A 128 -14.47 -7.50 -10.16
CA LEU A 128 -13.06 -7.40 -10.54
C LEU A 128 -12.52 -8.69 -11.19
N ASN A 129 -12.85 -9.86 -10.64
CA ASN A 129 -12.47 -11.14 -11.25
C ASN A 129 -13.02 -11.24 -12.69
N ARG A 130 -14.30 -10.92 -12.89
CA ARG A 130 -14.92 -10.90 -14.23
C ARG A 130 -14.23 -9.94 -15.18
N VAL A 131 -13.87 -8.75 -14.70
CA VAL A 131 -13.11 -7.76 -15.47
C VAL A 131 -11.75 -8.31 -15.86
N ILE A 132 -10.99 -8.87 -14.91
CA ILE A 132 -9.64 -9.42 -15.15
C ILE A 132 -9.70 -10.60 -16.12
N ASP A 133 -10.63 -11.53 -15.92
CA ASP A 133 -10.84 -12.68 -16.81
C ASP A 133 -11.22 -12.25 -18.23
N GLY A 134 -12.07 -11.23 -18.35
CA GLY A 134 -12.47 -10.65 -19.64
C GLY A 134 -11.33 -9.96 -20.38
N ILE A 135 -10.32 -9.44 -19.65
CA ILE A 135 -9.14 -8.82 -20.25
C ILE A 135 -8.13 -9.87 -20.73
N SER A 136 -7.90 -10.92 -19.94
CA SER A 136 -6.87 -11.96 -20.15
C SER A 136 -5.42 -11.46 -20.21
N LYS A 137 -5.05 -10.62 -21.19
CA LYS A 137 -3.71 -10.00 -21.33
C LYS A 137 -3.85 -8.56 -21.83
N ILE A 138 -3.01 -7.66 -21.31
CA ILE A 138 -2.97 -6.25 -21.70
C ILE A 138 -1.63 -5.96 -22.35
N THR A 139 -1.66 -5.44 -23.58
CA THR A 139 -0.47 -4.87 -24.21
C THR A 139 -0.49 -3.36 -23.99
N CYS A 140 0.49 -2.85 -23.26
CA CYS A 140 0.65 -1.41 -23.00
C CYS A 140 1.43 -0.74 -24.12
N SER A 141 1.35 0.59 -24.20
CA SER A 141 2.07 1.38 -25.22
C SER A 141 3.60 1.28 -25.12
N SER A 142 4.13 0.89 -23.96
CA SER A 142 5.54 0.53 -23.79
C SER A 142 5.97 -0.73 -24.56
N GLY A 143 5.01 -1.49 -25.11
CA GLY A 143 5.23 -2.78 -25.77
C GLY A 143 5.25 -3.97 -24.80
N LYS A 144 5.14 -3.74 -23.49
CA LYS A 144 5.03 -4.81 -22.50
C LYS A 144 3.64 -5.42 -22.50
N ILE A 145 3.60 -6.72 -22.21
CA ILE A 145 2.38 -7.49 -22.09
C ILE A 145 2.24 -7.95 -20.65
N TYR A 146 1.11 -7.65 -20.03
CA TYR A 146 0.82 -8.03 -18.66
C TYR A 146 -0.36 -8.99 -18.59
N LYS A 147 -0.25 -9.96 -17.69
CA LYS A 147 -1.38 -10.74 -17.19
C LYS A 147 -1.67 -10.32 -15.76
N LEU A 148 -2.96 -10.14 -15.46
CA LEU A 148 -3.42 -9.70 -14.15
C LEU A 148 -3.87 -10.90 -13.32
N PHE A 149 -3.60 -10.85 -12.02
CA PHE A 149 -4.07 -11.83 -11.06
C PHE A 149 -4.68 -11.11 -9.85
N LEU A 150 -5.88 -11.52 -9.45
CA LEU A 150 -6.53 -11.00 -8.26
C LEU A 150 -6.24 -11.92 -7.07
N ILE A 151 -5.81 -11.31 -5.97
CA ILE A 151 -5.60 -11.95 -4.68
C ILE A 151 -6.45 -11.17 -3.68
N ASN A 152 -7.19 -11.87 -2.83
CA ASN A 152 -7.95 -11.27 -1.75
C ASN A 152 -7.58 -11.98 -0.44
N GLU A 153 -6.95 -11.24 0.47
CA GLU A 153 -6.49 -11.73 1.76
C GLU A 153 -7.21 -10.99 2.88
N THR A 154 -7.44 -11.67 4.00
CA THR A 154 -7.95 -11.03 5.22
C THR A 154 -6.84 -11.02 6.26
N VAL A 155 -6.44 -9.82 6.67
CA VAL A 155 -5.34 -9.60 7.62
C VAL A 155 -5.84 -8.65 8.71
N TYR A 156 -5.70 -9.04 9.97
CA TYR A 156 -6.18 -8.24 11.13
C TYR A 156 -7.62 -7.74 10.97
N ASP A 157 -8.53 -8.61 10.52
CA ASP A 157 -9.94 -8.33 10.24
C ASP A 157 -10.22 -7.29 9.14
N ALA A 158 -9.23 -6.95 8.33
CA ALA A 158 -9.38 -6.11 7.15
C ALA A 158 -9.18 -6.93 5.87
N SER A 159 -10.01 -6.70 4.85
CA SER A 159 -9.82 -7.29 3.53
C SER A 159 -8.85 -6.45 2.72
N PHE A 160 -7.74 -7.06 2.33
CA PHE A 160 -6.72 -6.52 1.45
C PHE A 160 -6.83 -7.17 0.08
N ILE A 161 -7.02 -6.34 -0.94
CA ILE A 161 -7.17 -6.77 -2.32
C ILE A 161 -5.92 -6.37 -3.08
N THR A 162 -5.32 -7.33 -3.76
CA THR A 162 -4.13 -7.15 -4.59
C THR A 162 -4.42 -7.57 -6.03
N ILE A 163 -4.14 -6.66 -6.97
CA ILE A 163 -4.12 -6.97 -8.41
C ILE A 163 -2.66 -6.96 -8.87
N ALA A 164 -2.08 -8.14 -9.07
CA ALA A 164 -0.69 -8.30 -9.49
C ALA A 164 -0.57 -8.28 -11.03
N ALA A 165 0.35 -7.46 -11.56
CA ALA A 165 0.66 -7.38 -12.98
C ALA A 165 1.97 -8.13 -13.30
N MET A 166 1.85 -9.27 -13.98
CA MET A 166 2.94 -10.17 -14.34
C MET A 166 3.30 -10.02 -15.83
N GLU A 167 4.57 -9.80 -16.17
CA GLU A 167 5.02 -9.77 -17.57
C GLU A 167 5.13 -11.17 -18.19
N LYS A 168 5.39 -12.19 -17.37
CA LYS A 168 5.48 -13.59 -17.79
C LYS A 168 4.80 -14.50 -16.78
N ASP A 169 4.12 -15.53 -17.27
CA ASP A 169 3.41 -16.52 -16.43
C ASP A 169 4.36 -17.30 -15.47
N THR A 170 5.65 -17.36 -15.80
CA THR A 170 6.67 -18.09 -15.01
C THR A 170 7.46 -17.22 -14.04
N GLU A 171 7.21 -15.90 -14.01
CA GLU A 171 7.87 -15.03 -13.04
C GLU A 171 7.35 -15.34 -11.63
N VAL A 172 8.23 -15.23 -10.64
CA VAL A 172 7.87 -15.40 -9.22
C VAL A 172 7.28 -14.10 -8.68
N ASP A 173 7.81 -12.96 -9.12
CA ASP A 173 7.49 -11.64 -8.59
C ASP A 173 6.80 -10.76 -9.66
N PRO A 174 5.72 -10.04 -9.33
CA PRO A 174 5.09 -9.11 -10.25
C PRO A 174 5.98 -7.91 -10.58
N SER A 175 5.75 -7.29 -11.73
CA SER A 175 6.42 -6.03 -12.06
C SER A 175 5.90 -4.89 -11.16
N PHE A 176 4.59 -4.90 -10.93
CA PHE A 176 3.89 -4.02 -9.99
C PHE A 176 2.55 -4.64 -9.59
N SER A 177 1.95 -4.09 -8.55
CA SER A 177 0.61 -4.45 -8.09
C SER A 177 -0.22 -3.21 -7.76
N TYR A 178 -1.54 -3.38 -7.73
CA TYR A 178 -2.45 -2.47 -7.03
C TYR A 178 -2.81 -3.14 -5.71
N GLU A 179 -2.47 -2.54 -4.58
CA GLU A 179 -2.73 -3.07 -3.23
C GLU A 179 -3.59 -2.09 -2.46
N PHE A 180 -4.76 -2.55 -2.01
CA PHE A 180 -5.73 -1.65 -1.39
C PHE A 180 -6.75 -2.35 -0.49
N MET A 181 -7.27 -1.56 0.45
CA MET A 181 -8.54 -1.76 1.10
C MET A 181 -9.62 -0.90 0.40
N LEU A 182 -10.88 -1.27 0.59
CA LEU A 182 -12.00 -0.51 0.06
C LEU A 182 -12.39 0.63 1.00
N SER A 183 -12.56 1.81 0.42
CA SER A 183 -13.09 3.01 1.07
C SER A 183 -14.41 3.41 0.42
N PHE A 184 -15.48 3.42 1.20
CA PHE A 184 -16.84 3.64 0.68
C PHE A 184 -17.30 5.07 0.91
N ASN A 185 -17.75 5.71 -0.17
CA ASN A 185 -18.37 7.02 -0.16
C ASN A 185 -19.83 6.93 -0.54
N PHE A 186 -20.72 7.44 0.30
CA PHE A 186 -22.16 7.41 0.05
C PHE A 186 -22.66 8.80 -0.34
N THR A 187 -23.65 8.85 -1.22
CA THR A 187 -24.16 10.11 -1.83
C THR A 187 -24.61 11.20 -0.85
N ASN A 188 -24.98 10.85 0.39
CA ASN A 188 -25.42 11.78 1.43
C ASN A 188 -24.36 12.09 2.50
N LYS A 189 -23.12 11.62 2.34
CA LYS A 189 -22.05 11.79 3.34
C LYS A 189 -20.84 12.48 2.71
N SER A 190 -20.16 13.31 3.49
CA SER A 190 -18.94 14.03 3.11
C SER A 190 -17.67 13.35 3.64
N PHE A 191 -17.78 12.11 4.11
CA PHE A 191 -16.70 11.35 4.71
C PHE A 191 -16.79 9.90 4.25
N HIS A 192 -15.67 9.20 4.40
CA HIS A 192 -15.49 7.85 3.90
C HIS A 192 -15.72 6.84 5.02
N TYR A 193 -16.07 5.62 4.64
CA TYR A 193 -16.19 4.50 5.55
C TYR A 193 -15.23 3.38 5.18
N LEU A 194 -14.50 2.87 6.17
CA LEU A 194 -13.66 1.68 6.05
C LEU A 194 -14.35 0.51 6.75
N LEU A 195 -14.19 -0.69 6.20
CA LEU A 195 -14.68 -1.92 6.81
C LEU A 195 -13.59 -2.55 7.69
N PHE A 196 -13.93 -2.85 8.93
CA PHE A 196 -13.11 -3.64 9.86
C PHE A 196 -14.00 -4.70 10.52
N SER A 197 -13.62 -5.96 10.37
CA SER A 197 -14.43 -7.13 10.71
C SER A 197 -15.82 -7.02 10.05
N ASN A 198 -16.86 -6.70 10.83
CA ASN A 198 -18.25 -6.59 10.38
C ASN A 198 -18.82 -5.17 10.50
N PHE A 199 -17.99 -4.20 10.89
CA PHE A 199 -18.45 -2.85 11.18
C PHE A 199 -17.73 -1.81 10.32
N PHE A 200 -18.40 -0.69 10.13
CA PHE A 200 -17.82 0.44 9.45
C PHE A 200 -17.17 1.38 10.46
N ARG A 201 -16.01 1.92 10.09
CA ARG A 201 -15.41 3.07 10.77
C ARG A 201 -15.51 4.28 9.87
N GLN A 202 -16.02 5.37 10.42
CA GLN A 202 -16.01 6.67 9.74
C GLN A 202 -14.59 7.24 9.79
N VAL A 203 -14.11 7.67 8.64
CA VAL A 203 -12.82 8.35 8.49
C VAL A 203 -13.09 9.73 7.90
N GLU A 204 -12.81 10.77 8.68
CA GLU A 204 -12.86 12.15 8.17
C GLU A 204 -11.80 12.34 7.10
N GLU A 205 -12.18 12.92 5.97
CA GLU A 205 -11.34 13.04 4.78
C GLU A 205 -10.03 13.80 5.08
N ALA A 206 -10.08 14.90 5.85
CA ALA A 206 -8.89 15.70 6.15
C ALA A 206 -7.97 15.07 7.21
N ALA A 207 -8.53 14.55 8.30
CA ALA A 207 -7.75 14.04 9.43
C ALA A 207 -7.26 12.60 9.20
N GLY A 208 -8.11 11.75 8.62
CA GLY A 208 -7.79 10.36 8.32
C GLY A 208 -6.80 10.20 7.19
N GLU A 209 -6.98 10.92 6.07
CA GLU A 209 -6.00 10.86 4.98
C GLU A 209 -4.62 11.35 5.43
N SER A 210 -4.56 12.38 6.28
CA SER A 210 -3.30 12.89 6.82
C SER A 210 -2.58 11.82 7.67
N TYR A 211 -3.32 11.09 8.50
CA TYR A 211 -2.77 9.99 9.28
C TYR A 211 -2.21 8.86 8.39
N PHE A 212 -3.01 8.36 7.45
CA PHE A 212 -2.57 7.29 6.55
C PHE A 212 -1.43 7.72 5.63
N LYS A 213 -1.43 8.96 5.13
CA LYS A 213 -0.33 9.52 4.34
C LYS A 213 0.96 9.60 5.15
N LYS A 214 0.88 9.92 6.45
CA LYS A 214 2.05 9.96 7.33
C LYS A 214 2.65 8.57 7.52
N ASP A 215 1.84 7.55 7.76
CA ASP A 215 2.35 6.18 7.94
C ASP A 215 2.80 5.57 6.62
N ALA A 216 2.10 5.84 5.51
CA ALA A 216 2.54 5.51 4.16
C ALA A 216 3.92 6.13 3.85
N LYS A 217 4.15 7.40 4.24
CA LYS A 217 5.45 8.06 4.04
C LYS A 217 6.55 7.40 4.86
N LYS A 218 6.31 7.10 6.14
CA LYS A 218 7.29 6.36 6.97
C LYS A 218 7.63 5.01 6.34
N LEU A 219 6.62 4.28 5.87
CA LEU A 219 6.83 2.99 5.21
C LEU A 219 7.63 3.16 3.92
N GLN A 220 7.31 4.15 3.09
CA GLN A 220 8.05 4.45 1.87
C GLN A 220 9.53 4.75 2.18
N ASP A 221 9.78 5.58 3.20
CA ASP A 221 11.14 5.94 3.63
C ASP A 221 11.90 4.71 4.15
N LEU A 222 11.26 3.89 4.96
CA LEU A 222 11.83 2.63 5.43
C LEU A 222 12.14 1.70 4.25
N LYS A 223 11.23 1.59 3.28
CA LYS A 223 11.40 0.76 2.07
C LYS A 223 12.64 1.18 1.29
N ILE A 224 12.80 2.47 0.99
CA ILE A 224 13.95 2.94 0.20
C ILE A 224 15.27 2.80 0.97
N LEU A 225 15.27 3.07 2.29
CA LEU A 225 16.46 2.94 3.13
C LEU A 225 16.93 1.49 3.19
N LEU A 226 16.02 0.56 3.50
CA LEU A 226 16.34 -0.85 3.62
C LEU A 226 16.74 -1.45 2.27
N GLN A 227 16.00 -1.14 1.21
CA GLN A 227 16.34 -1.57 -0.16
C GLN A 227 17.73 -1.06 -0.56
N THR A 228 18.06 0.19 -0.25
CA THR A 228 19.38 0.77 -0.54
C THR A 228 20.50 0.07 0.22
N LEU A 229 20.31 -0.19 1.52
CA LEU A 229 21.31 -0.90 2.33
C LEU A 229 21.52 -2.34 1.86
N VAL A 230 20.44 -3.08 1.65
CA VAL A 230 20.51 -4.48 1.26
C VAL A 230 21.11 -4.63 -0.14
N ASN A 231 20.67 -3.81 -1.10
CA ASN A 231 21.12 -3.90 -2.50
C ASN A 231 22.59 -3.50 -2.70
N GLN A 232 23.19 -2.76 -1.77
CA GLN A 232 24.65 -2.54 -1.79
C GLN A 232 25.44 -3.84 -1.65
N TYR A 233 24.86 -4.87 -1.03
CA TYR A 233 25.57 -6.10 -0.68
C TYR A 233 25.04 -7.33 -1.41
N THR A 234 23.77 -7.36 -1.77
CA THR A 234 23.14 -8.45 -2.51
C THR A 234 21.87 -7.96 -3.20
N LYS A 235 21.64 -8.41 -4.44
CA LYS A 235 20.38 -8.15 -5.14
C LYS A 235 19.26 -9.01 -4.55
N ILE A 236 18.54 -8.50 -3.56
CA ILE A 236 17.28 -9.09 -3.10
C ILE A 236 16.16 -8.48 -3.96
N SER A 237 15.21 -9.30 -4.42
CA SER A 237 14.05 -8.74 -5.11
C SER A 237 13.22 -7.89 -4.14
N PRO A 238 12.65 -6.76 -4.58
CA PRO A 238 11.80 -5.94 -3.71
C PRO A 238 10.61 -6.72 -3.11
N TYR A 239 10.12 -7.74 -3.80
CA TYR A 239 9.12 -8.68 -3.26
C TYR A 239 9.67 -9.54 -2.10
N GLY A 240 10.94 -9.95 -2.16
CA GLY A 240 11.61 -10.58 -1.01
C GLY A 240 11.68 -9.68 0.22
N LEU A 241 11.90 -8.37 0.02
CA LEU A 241 11.86 -7.36 1.10
C LEU A 241 10.44 -7.08 1.59
N LEU A 242 9.41 -7.27 0.76
CA LEU A 242 8.00 -7.13 1.15
C LEU A 242 7.64 -8.00 2.35
N LYS A 243 8.18 -9.22 2.41
CA LYS A 243 7.97 -10.13 3.55
C LYS A 243 8.51 -9.57 4.86
N VAL A 244 9.61 -8.82 4.80
CA VAL A 244 10.19 -8.14 5.97
C VAL A 244 9.27 -6.99 6.39
N TYR A 245 8.80 -6.17 5.44
CA TYR A 245 7.88 -5.06 5.75
C TYR A 245 6.56 -5.55 6.36
N ASN A 246 5.98 -6.63 5.83
CA ASN A 246 4.72 -7.19 6.33
C ASN A 246 4.83 -7.80 7.73
N ALA A 247 6.04 -8.16 8.17
CA ALA A 247 6.29 -8.68 9.51
C ALA A 247 6.48 -7.58 10.57
N MET A 248 6.59 -6.32 10.16
CA MET A 248 6.90 -5.20 11.06
C MET A 248 5.64 -4.46 11.52
N GLN A 249 5.63 -4.05 12.79
CA GLN A 249 4.64 -3.12 13.32
C GLN A 249 5.16 -1.68 13.16
N ILE A 250 4.45 -0.85 12.41
CA ILE A 250 4.88 0.53 12.08
C ILE A 250 4.43 1.49 13.20
N GLU A 251 4.98 1.34 14.40
CA GLU A 251 4.59 2.18 15.56
C GLU A 251 5.71 3.10 16.05
N SER A 252 6.97 2.74 15.80
CA SER A 252 8.15 3.46 16.28
C SER A 252 8.68 4.52 15.29
N GLU A 253 9.67 5.30 15.73
CA GLU A 253 10.39 6.24 14.86
C GLU A 253 11.16 5.50 13.76
N ILE A 254 11.30 6.14 12.59
CA ILE A 254 11.87 5.52 11.39
C ILE A 254 13.26 4.88 11.62
N GLY A 255 14.12 5.51 12.41
CA GLY A 255 15.44 4.98 12.72
C GLY A 255 15.38 3.70 13.55
N SER A 256 14.41 3.59 14.46
CA SER A 256 14.17 2.36 15.22
C SER A 256 13.64 1.25 14.33
N GLN A 257 12.67 1.56 13.47
CA GLN A 257 12.12 0.60 12.51
C GLN A 257 13.21 0.06 11.58
N LEU A 258 14.07 0.93 11.05
CA LEU A 258 15.18 0.50 10.20
C LEU A 258 16.10 -0.51 10.92
N LEU A 259 16.42 -0.26 12.19
CA LEU A 259 17.26 -1.14 12.99
C LEU A 259 16.58 -2.46 13.36
N GLU A 260 15.25 -2.50 13.42
CA GLU A 260 14.47 -3.74 13.59
C GLU A 260 14.37 -4.53 12.26
N ALA A 261 14.33 -3.83 11.13
CA ALA A 261 14.20 -4.43 9.80
C ALA A 261 15.49 -5.11 9.31
N ILE A 262 16.66 -4.51 9.57
CA ILE A 262 17.94 -5.02 9.06
C ILE A 262 18.21 -6.47 9.52
N PRO A 263 18.07 -6.83 10.81
CA PRO A 263 18.26 -8.20 11.25
C PRO A 263 17.37 -9.23 10.56
N LEU A 264 16.15 -8.86 10.16
CA LEU A 264 15.24 -9.74 9.43
C LEU A 264 15.73 -10.06 8.02
N CYS A 265 16.58 -9.22 7.43
CA CYS A 265 17.16 -9.45 6.11
C CYS A 265 18.39 -10.36 6.15
N ILE A 266 19.14 -10.37 7.26
CA ILE A 266 20.43 -11.06 7.39
C ILE A 266 20.37 -12.56 7.04
N PRO A 267 19.37 -13.35 7.51
CA PRO A 267 19.29 -14.78 7.20
C PRO A 267 19.09 -15.09 5.72
N HIS A 268 18.67 -14.11 4.93
CA HIS A 268 18.38 -14.27 3.50
C HIS A 268 19.58 -13.89 2.61
N LEU A 269 20.71 -13.49 3.20
CA LEU A 269 21.89 -13.05 2.48
C LEU A 269 22.96 -14.14 2.39
N GLN A 270 23.54 -14.30 1.19
CA GLN A 270 24.69 -15.19 0.99
C GLN A 270 25.97 -14.65 1.67
N ASN A 271 26.13 -13.33 1.74
CA ASN A 271 27.24 -12.67 2.42
C ASN A 271 26.73 -11.53 3.33
N PRO A 272 26.36 -11.84 4.58
CA PRO A 272 25.76 -10.85 5.48
C PRO A 272 26.77 -9.90 6.14
N GLY A 273 28.08 -10.19 6.08
CA GLY A 273 29.12 -9.44 6.81
C GLY A 273 29.07 -7.92 6.63
N PRO A 274 28.99 -7.42 5.38
CA PRO A 274 28.87 -5.98 5.13
C PRO A 274 27.60 -5.34 5.73
N LEU A 275 26.44 -6.00 5.64
CA LEU A 275 25.20 -5.50 6.23
C LEU A 275 25.28 -5.50 7.76
N ILE A 276 25.91 -6.52 8.37
CA ILE A 276 26.17 -6.56 9.82
C ILE A 276 27.06 -5.38 10.24
N SER A 277 28.08 -5.05 9.45
CA SER A 277 28.94 -3.89 9.70
C SER A 277 28.16 -2.57 9.62
N ALA A 278 27.34 -2.40 8.59
CA ALA A 278 26.47 -1.22 8.44
C ALA A 278 25.48 -1.10 9.62
N TYR A 279 24.88 -2.23 10.03
CA TYR A 279 23.99 -2.30 11.18
C TYR A 279 24.68 -1.86 12.48
N GLY A 280 25.89 -2.39 12.76
CA GLY A 280 26.68 -1.99 13.91
C GLY A 280 27.00 -0.49 13.93
N LYS A 281 27.28 0.09 12.76
CA LYS A 281 27.51 1.54 12.62
C LYS A 281 26.25 2.35 12.90
N LEU A 282 25.09 1.94 12.37
CA LEU A 282 23.80 2.60 12.65
C LEU A 282 23.42 2.52 14.13
N LEU A 283 23.70 1.40 14.81
CA LEU A 283 23.50 1.28 16.26
C LEU A 283 24.36 2.27 17.05
N GLN A 284 25.63 2.44 16.69
CA GLN A 284 26.52 3.42 17.33
C GLN A 284 26.01 4.85 17.13
N LEU A 285 25.59 5.20 15.91
CA LEU A 285 25.03 6.51 15.59
C LEU A 285 23.72 6.78 16.34
N LYS A 286 22.87 5.77 16.54
CA LYS A 286 21.68 5.89 17.37
C LYS A 286 22.01 6.08 18.85
N GLN A 287 23.00 5.36 19.37
CA GLN A 287 23.42 5.47 20.77
C GLN A 287 24.01 6.85 21.10
N SER A 288 24.76 7.45 20.17
CA SER A 288 25.31 8.79 20.37
C SER A 288 24.28 9.92 20.17
N ASP A 289 23.18 9.64 19.47
CA ASP A 289 22.15 10.59 18.99
C ASP A 289 22.73 11.90 18.40
N SER A 290 23.91 11.78 17.80
CA SER A 290 24.71 12.88 17.27
C SER A 290 25.39 12.37 16.00
N VAL A 291 24.81 12.71 14.86
CA VAL A 291 25.12 12.15 13.55
C VAL A 291 25.65 13.23 12.62
N GLN A 292 26.82 12.98 12.04
CA GLN A 292 27.27 13.74 10.87
C GLN A 292 26.59 13.19 9.62
N LEU A 293 25.91 14.05 8.85
CA LEU A 293 25.17 13.60 7.68
C LEU A 293 26.07 12.93 6.62
N SER A 294 27.32 13.35 6.50
CA SER A 294 28.32 12.71 5.62
C SER A 294 28.61 11.27 6.02
N GLU A 295 28.81 11.02 7.31
CA GLU A 295 29.04 9.68 7.85
C GLU A 295 27.83 8.77 7.62
N LEU A 296 26.61 9.28 7.82
CA LEU A 296 25.40 8.51 7.56
C LEU A 296 25.23 8.21 6.06
N LYS A 297 25.47 9.20 5.19
CA LYS A 297 25.43 9.00 3.74
C LYS A 297 26.37 7.90 3.26
N GLU A 298 27.58 7.83 3.81
CA GLU A 298 28.55 6.77 3.50
C GLU A 298 28.01 5.37 3.83
N VAL A 299 27.28 5.21 4.95
CA VAL A 299 26.61 3.95 5.30
C VAL A 299 25.58 3.54 4.25
N PHE A 300 24.91 4.51 3.61
CA PHE A 300 23.96 4.28 2.52
C PHE A 300 24.62 4.31 1.13
N GLY A 301 25.95 4.35 1.03
CA GLY A 301 26.67 4.39 -0.25
C GLY A 301 26.46 5.70 -1.04
N LEU A 302 25.96 6.75 -0.39
CA LEU A 302 25.78 8.07 -0.96
C LEU A 302 27.07 8.88 -0.81
N LYS A 303 27.58 9.43 -1.92
CA LYS A 303 28.72 10.36 -1.92
C LYS A 303 28.22 11.80 -1.84
#